data_AF-A0A2M7PY53-F1
#
_entry.id   AF-A0A2M7PY53-F1
#
_cell.length_a   1.000
_cell.length_b   1.000
_cell.length_c   1.000
_cell.angle_alpha   90.00
_cell.angle_beta   90.00
_cell.angle_gamma   90.00
#
_symmetry.space_group_name_H-M   'P 1'
#
loop_
_entity.id
_entity.type
_entity.pdbx_description
1 polymer ?
#
loop_
_entity_poly.entity_id
_entity_poly.type
_entity_poly.pdbx_seq_one_letter_code
_entity_poly.pdbx_strand_id
1 'polypeptide(L)'
;MDFLLDHKKTIIAGFILTAIILAAAAVTGDGLDASLLIGESTRWLHVMSGIIWIGLLYYFNFVQVPSLGGVTAETKADLFKEGSIVRRALHWFRFGAMFTLLFGLILAWGLYKNGGGAAFSVDIMIGMTFGIIMWANVTFIIWPNQQKVIGMVEATAEEKAAAGKKALLASRTNTLLSIPMLLTMVTSAHGSLF
;
A
#
# COMPACT_ATOMS: atom_id res chain seq x y z
N MET A 1 -3.24 7.11 -30.29
CA MET A 1 -3.29 5.93 -29.40
C MET A 1 -1.91 5.53 -28.89
N ASP A 2 -0.82 5.85 -29.59
CA ASP A 2 0.56 5.45 -29.24
C ASP A 2 1.05 5.90 -27.84
N PHE A 3 0.53 6.98 -27.27
CA PHE A 3 0.93 7.40 -25.91
C PHE A 3 0.42 6.46 -24.81
N LEU A 4 -0.70 5.75 -25.04
CA LEU A 4 -1.26 4.78 -24.10
C LEU A 4 -0.47 3.46 -24.07
N LEU A 5 0.35 3.20 -25.08
CA LEU A 5 1.26 2.04 -25.11
C LEU A 5 2.49 2.24 -24.22
N ASP A 6 2.82 3.50 -23.91
CA ASP A 6 3.89 3.85 -22.98
C ASP A 6 3.32 4.05 -21.57
N HIS A 7 3.63 3.12 -20.67
CA HIS A 7 3.13 3.15 -19.29
C HIS A 7 3.52 4.43 -18.55
N LYS A 8 4.71 5.01 -18.81
CA LYS A 8 5.15 6.24 -18.13
C LYS A 8 4.33 7.42 -18.62
N LYS A 9 4.16 7.55 -19.93
CA LYS A 9 3.33 8.63 -20.52
C LYS A 9 1.88 8.51 -20.05
N THR A 10 1.35 7.29 -19.96
CA THR A 10 0.00 7.04 -19.46
C THR A 10 -0.17 7.49 -18.01
N ILE A 11 0.77 7.12 -17.14
CA ILE A 11 0.76 7.54 -15.72
C ILE A 11 0.84 9.07 -15.63
N ILE A 12 1.77 9.69 -16.36
CA ILE A 12 1.94 11.16 -16.39
C ILE A 12 0.65 11.84 -16.86
N ALA A 13 0.03 11.33 -17.93
CA ALA A 13 -1.24 11.85 -18.43
C ALA A 13 -2.36 11.78 -17.37
N GLY A 14 -2.40 10.72 -16.56
CA GLY A 14 -3.32 10.62 -15.43
C GLY A 14 -3.14 11.74 -14.40
N PHE A 15 -1.90 12.05 -14.01
CA PHE A 15 -1.62 13.15 -13.08
C PHE A 15 -1.93 14.53 -13.70
N ILE A 16 -1.64 14.73 -14.99
CA ILE A 16 -2.00 15.95 -15.72
C ILE A 16 -3.52 16.13 -15.74
N LEU A 17 -4.27 15.07 -16.02
CA LEU A 17 -5.73 15.10 -16.02
C LEU A 17 -6.27 15.48 -14.63
N THR A 18 -5.72 14.92 -13.55
CA THR A 18 -6.08 15.32 -12.18
C THR A 18 -5.80 16.81 -11.94
N ALA A 19 -4.65 17.32 -12.37
CA ALA A 19 -4.31 18.74 -12.21
C ALA A 19 -5.28 19.65 -12.98
N ILE A 20 -5.70 19.25 -14.18
CA ILE A 20 -6.71 19.98 -14.97
C ILE A 20 -8.06 19.99 -14.24
N ILE A 21 -8.48 18.87 -13.65
CA ILE A 21 -9.73 18.78 -12.88
C ILE A 21 -9.67 19.71 -11.66
N LEU A 22 -8.55 19.72 -10.92
CA LEU A 22 -8.37 20.62 -9.78
C LEU A 22 -8.38 22.09 -10.21
N ALA A 23 -7.73 22.44 -11.32
CA ALA A 23 -7.75 23.79 -11.87
C ALA A 23 -9.16 24.22 -12.30
N ALA A 24 -9.91 23.32 -12.96
CA ALA A 24 -11.30 23.59 -13.32
C ALA A 24 -12.17 23.82 -12.07
N ALA A 25 -12.06 22.95 -11.07
CA ALA A 25 -12.77 23.09 -9.80
C ALA A 25 -12.43 24.42 -9.09
N ALA A 26 -11.19 24.90 -9.18
CA ALA A 26 -10.77 26.16 -8.57
C ALA A 26 -11.40 27.38 -9.24
N VAL A 27 -11.73 27.28 -10.52
CA VAL A 27 -12.34 28.36 -11.31
C VAL A 27 -13.88 28.31 -11.24
N THR A 28 -14.47 27.13 -11.09
CA THR A 28 -15.93 26.95 -11.16
C THR A 28 -16.64 26.74 -9.81
N GLY A 29 -15.91 26.36 -8.75
CA GLY A 29 -16.47 26.13 -7.41
C GLY A 29 -16.42 27.36 -6.50
N ASP A 30 -16.97 27.24 -5.29
CA ASP A 30 -16.97 28.28 -4.22
C ASP A 30 -15.57 28.56 -3.61
N GLY A 31 -14.50 28.20 -4.32
CA GLY A 31 -13.11 28.39 -3.91
C GLY A 31 -12.40 27.07 -3.56
N LEU A 32 -11.19 26.91 -4.07
CA LEU A 32 -10.22 25.89 -3.65
C LEU A 32 -9.18 26.58 -2.77
N ASP A 33 -9.47 26.70 -1.48
CA ASP A 33 -8.46 27.21 -0.54
C ASP A 33 -7.32 26.18 -0.35
N ALA A 34 -6.17 26.67 0.11
CA ALA A 34 -4.99 25.84 0.28
C ALA A 34 -5.19 24.68 1.27
N SER A 35 -6.04 24.86 2.29
CA SER A 35 -6.30 23.85 3.31
C SER A 35 -7.13 22.69 2.74
N LEU A 36 -8.15 22.99 1.94
CA LEU A 36 -8.95 22.00 1.23
C LEU A 36 -8.10 21.23 0.22
N LEU A 37 -7.31 21.95 -0.59
CA LEU A 37 -6.43 21.32 -1.58
C LEU A 37 -5.43 20.36 -0.92
N ILE A 38 -4.79 20.78 0.17
CA ILE A 38 -3.82 19.94 0.89
C ILE A 38 -4.51 18.73 1.53
N GLY A 39 -5.65 18.94 2.19
CA GLY A 39 -6.40 17.87 2.86
C GLY A 39 -6.85 16.79 1.89
N GLU A 40 -7.51 17.18 0.81
CA GLU A 40 -8.05 16.23 -0.17
C GLU A 40 -6.95 15.59 -1.03
N SER A 41 -5.90 16.32 -1.39
CA SER A 41 -4.74 15.73 -2.08
C SER A 41 -4.03 14.69 -1.20
N THR A 42 -3.89 14.97 0.10
CA THR A 42 -3.28 14.01 1.05
C THR A 42 -4.14 12.75 1.16
N ARG A 43 -5.46 12.91 1.25
CA ARG A 43 -6.42 11.78 1.28
C ARG A 43 -6.36 10.96 0.00
N TRP A 44 -6.35 11.63 -1.16
CA TRP A 44 -6.21 10.98 -2.46
C TRP A 44 -4.91 10.17 -2.54
N LEU A 45 -3.77 10.74 -2.16
CA LEU A 45 -2.48 10.05 -2.15
C LEU A 45 -2.44 8.90 -1.13
N HIS A 46 -3.07 9.05 0.03
CA HIS A 46 -3.26 7.96 1.00
C HIS A 46 -4.01 6.78 0.39
N VAL A 47 -5.13 7.04 -0.28
CA VAL A 47 -5.94 5.99 -0.92
C VAL A 47 -5.19 5.33 -2.08
N MET A 48 -4.53 6.11 -2.95
CA MET A 48 -3.73 5.56 -4.06
C MET A 48 -2.61 4.65 -3.56
N SER A 49 -1.86 5.09 -2.54
CA SER A 49 -0.80 4.27 -1.94
C SER A 49 -1.35 3.04 -1.22
N GLY A 50 -2.52 3.16 -0.58
CA GLY A 50 -3.23 2.05 0.04
C GLY A 50 -3.65 0.99 -0.98
N ILE A 51 -4.14 1.41 -2.15
CA ILE A 51 -4.48 0.51 -3.27
C ILE A 51 -3.23 -0.23 -3.74
N ILE A 52 -2.10 0.45 -3.92
CA ILE A 52 -0.83 -0.20 -4.31
C ILE A 52 -0.43 -1.22 -3.24
N TRP A 53 -0.47 -0.84 -1.96
CA TRP A 53 -0.04 -1.69 -0.86
C TRP A 53 -0.93 -2.94 -0.73
N ILE A 54 -2.23 -2.75 -0.52
CA ILE A 54 -3.17 -3.84 -0.26
C ILE A 54 -3.44 -4.66 -1.53
N GLY A 55 -3.48 -4.00 -2.70
CA GLY A 55 -3.58 -4.69 -3.98
C GLY A 55 -2.41 -5.66 -4.21
N LEU A 56 -1.17 -5.23 -3.92
CA LEU A 56 -0.01 -6.12 -4.02
C LEU A 56 0.01 -7.18 -2.91
N LEU A 57 -0.46 -6.87 -1.70
CA LEU A 57 -0.65 -7.86 -0.63
C LEU A 57 -1.55 -9.02 -1.10
N TYR A 58 -2.69 -8.69 -1.73
CA TYR A 58 -3.62 -9.68 -2.26
C TYR A 58 -3.06 -10.40 -3.48
N TYR A 59 -2.38 -9.70 -4.38
CA TYR A 59 -1.64 -10.35 -5.47
C TYR A 59 -0.67 -11.41 -4.92
N PHE A 60 0.11 -11.11 -3.89
CA PHE A 60 1.03 -12.08 -3.32
C PHE A 60 0.32 -13.30 -2.71
N ASN A 61 -0.74 -13.08 -1.92
CA ASN A 61 -1.37 -14.15 -1.15
C ASN A 61 -2.39 -14.97 -1.96
N PHE A 62 -3.09 -14.36 -2.91
CA PHE A 62 -4.16 -15.00 -3.67
C PHE A 62 -3.71 -15.48 -5.04
N VAL A 63 -2.68 -14.86 -5.63
CA VAL A 63 -2.23 -15.17 -6.99
C VAL A 63 -0.83 -15.79 -6.99
N GLN A 64 0.18 -15.00 -6.59
CA GLN A 64 1.58 -15.38 -6.78
C GLN A 64 1.98 -16.59 -5.93
N VAL A 65 1.78 -16.56 -4.61
CA VAL A 65 2.23 -17.67 -3.75
C VAL A 65 1.54 -19.00 -4.08
N PRO A 66 0.21 -19.04 -4.29
CA PRO A 66 -0.46 -20.26 -4.76
C PRO A 66 0.09 -20.77 -6.09
N SER A 67 0.37 -19.88 -7.06
CA SER A 67 0.90 -20.28 -8.37
C SER A 67 2.31 -20.85 -8.30
N LEU A 68 3.12 -20.48 -7.28
CA LEU A 68 4.47 -21.00 -7.09
C LEU A 68 4.52 -22.48 -6.68
N GLY A 69 3.39 -23.07 -6.26
CA GLY A 69 3.33 -24.49 -5.88
C GLY A 69 3.60 -25.44 -7.06
N GLY A 70 3.18 -25.07 -8.27
CA GLY A 70 3.22 -25.92 -9.47
C GLY A 70 4.38 -25.66 -10.43
N VAL A 71 5.30 -24.74 -10.12
CA VAL A 71 6.39 -24.34 -11.03
C VAL A 71 7.73 -24.96 -10.65
N THR A 72 8.60 -25.19 -11.66
CA THR A 72 9.94 -25.77 -11.47
C THR A 72 10.88 -24.83 -10.70
N ALA A 73 11.99 -25.37 -10.19
CA ALA A 73 13.00 -24.57 -9.51
C ALA A 73 13.63 -23.51 -10.43
N GLU A 74 13.83 -23.83 -11.70
CA GLU A 74 14.34 -22.90 -12.72
C GLU A 74 13.37 -21.74 -12.95
N THR A 75 12.08 -22.01 -13.11
CA THR A 75 11.05 -20.96 -13.22
C THR A 75 11.01 -20.08 -11.97
N LYS A 76 11.16 -20.65 -10.77
CA LYS A 76 11.24 -19.86 -9.52
C LYS A 76 12.47 -18.96 -9.53
N ALA A 77 13.63 -19.45 -9.96
CA ALA A 77 14.82 -18.62 -10.05
C ALA A 77 14.60 -17.43 -11.00
N ASP A 78 13.98 -17.67 -12.16
CA ASP A 78 13.69 -16.60 -13.13
C ASP A 78 12.68 -15.57 -12.59
N LEU A 79 11.63 -16.03 -11.89
CA LEU A 79 10.63 -15.15 -11.28
C LEU A 79 11.18 -14.28 -10.15
N PHE A 80 12.28 -14.68 -9.50
CA PHE A 80 12.87 -13.97 -8.35
C PHE A 80 14.17 -13.21 -8.67
N LYS A 81 14.66 -13.31 -9.91
CA LYS A 81 15.89 -12.62 -10.36
C LYS A 81 15.79 -11.10 -10.30
N GLU A 82 16.91 -10.42 -10.47
CA GLU A 82 16.92 -8.96 -10.54
C GLU A 82 16.06 -8.41 -11.69
N GLY A 83 15.26 -7.37 -11.43
CA GLY A 83 14.32 -6.86 -12.41
C GLY A 83 13.13 -7.78 -12.71
N SER A 84 12.97 -8.91 -12.02
CA SER A 84 11.78 -9.75 -12.18
C SER A 84 10.50 -9.07 -11.72
N ILE A 85 9.36 -9.63 -12.13
CA ILE A 85 8.04 -9.20 -11.66
C ILE A 85 7.93 -9.26 -10.13
N VAL A 86 8.49 -10.28 -9.47
CA VAL A 86 8.42 -10.43 -8.01
C VAL A 86 9.19 -9.31 -7.32
N ARG A 87 10.41 -9.01 -7.76
CA ARG A 87 11.18 -7.92 -7.15
C ARG A 87 10.56 -6.55 -7.40
N ARG A 88 9.97 -6.31 -8.57
CA ARG A 88 9.20 -5.08 -8.85
C ARG A 88 7.96 -4.97 -7.95
N ALA A 89 7.21 -6.06 -7.80
CA ALA A 89 6.05 -6.09 -6.91
C ALA A 89 6.47 -5.84 -5.45
N LEU A 90 7.55 -6.46 -4.96
CA LEU A 90 8.05 -6.24 -3.60
C LEU A 90 8.49 -4.79 -3.37
N HIS A 91 9.12 -4.17 -4.37
CA HIS A 91 9.50 -2.76 -4.33
C HIS A 91 8.27 -1.86 -4.14
N TRP A 92 7.28 -1.98 -5.01
CA TRP A 92 6.05 -1.19 -4.94
C TRP A 92 5.22 -1.50 -3.69
N PHE A 93 5.17 -2.75 -3.25
CA PHE A 93 4.51 -3.13 -2.01
C PHE A 93 5.11 -2.42 -0.79
N ARG A 94 6.45 -2.37 -0.70
CA ARG A 94 7.14 -1.70 0.40
C ARG A 94 6.88 -0.20 0.40
N PHE A 95 7.04 0.45 -0.75
CA PHE A 95 6.83 1.90 -0.84
C PHE A 95 5.35 2.28 -0.71
N GLY A 96 4.43 1.47 -1.25
CA GLY A 96 3.00 1.61 -1.04
C GLY A 96 2.67 1.63 0.46
N ALA A 97 3.21 0.68 1.23
CA ALA A 97 3.04 0.65 2.68
C ALA A 97 3.58 1.93 3.36
N MET A 98 4.80 2.37 3.01
CA MET A 98 5.40 3.57 3.61
C MET A 98 4.59 4.83 3.32
N PHE A 99 4.17 5.01 2.07
CA PHE A 99 3.39 6.18 1.66
C PHE A 99 1.97 6.17 2.25
N THR A 100 1.35 4.99 2.34
CA THR A 100 0.04 4.85 3.00
C THR A 100 0.15 5.32 4.44
N LEU A 101 1.15 4.83 5.20
CA LEU A 101 1.34 5.27 6.58
C LEU A 101 1.65 6.77 6.65
N LEU A 102 2.57 7.28 5.83
CA LEU A 102 2.96 8.69 5.83
C LEU A 102 1.75 9.61 5.65
N PHE A 103 0.97 9.41 4.58
CA PHE A 103 -0.21 10.23 4.33
C PHE A 103 -1.31 10.00 5.37
N GLY A 104 -1.44 8.78 5.89
CA GLY A 104 -2.38 8.46 6.98
C GLY A 104 -2.06 9.22 8.27
N LEU A 105 -0.76 9.34 8.62
CA LEU A 105 -0.33 10.12 9.78
C LEU A 105 -0.55 11.62 9.59
N ILE A 106 -0.36 12.15 8.37
CA ILE A 106 -0.68 13.55 8.04
C ILE A 106 -2.19 13.80 8.21
N LEU A 107 -3.04 12.90 7.74
CA LEU A 107 -4.49 12.99 7.90
C LEU A 107 -4.92 12.89 9.37
N ALA A 108 -4.34 11.96 10.12
CA ALA A 108 -4.59 11.81 11.55
C ALA A 108 -4.21 13.08 12.32
N TRP A 109 -3.07 13.69 11.99
CA TRP A 109 -2.69 14.98 12.55
C TRP A 109 -3.70 16.09 12.21
N GLY A 110 -4.18 16.13 10.97
CA GLY A 110 -5.22 17.06 10.53
C GLY A 110 -6.54 16.90 11.32
N LEU A 111 -6.99 15.65 11.52
CA LEU A 111 -8.16 15.33 12.34
C LEU A 111 -7.98 15.84 13.78
N TYR A 112 -6.84 15.52 14.40
CA TYR A 112 -6.52 15.93 15.76
C TYR A 112 -6.48 17.46 15.90
N LYS A 113 -5.87 18.16 14.94
CA LYS A 113 -5.78 19.63 14.97
C LYS A 113 -7.15 20.30 14.93
N ASN A 114 -8.10 19.72 14.19
CA ASN A 114 -9.40 20.34 13.94
C ASN A 114 -10.48 19.98 14.97
N GLY A 115 -10.40 18.80 15.61
CA GLY A 115 -11.42 18.35 16.57
C GLY A 115 -10.88 17.57 17.77
N GLY A 116 -9.56 17.59 17.99
CA GLY A 116 -8.91 16.88 19.10
C GLY A 116 -9.11 15.37 19.03
N GLY A 117 -9.06 14.71 20.21
CA GLY A 117 -9.29 13.27 20.30
C GLY A 117 -10.71 12.86 19.90
N ALA A 118 -11.71 13.74 20.08
CA ALA A 118 -13.09 13.47 19.73
C ALA A 118 -13.33 13.37 18.21
N ALA A 119 -12.40 13.86 17.38
CA ALA A 119 -12.46 13.71 15.93
C ALA A 119 -12.21 12.27 15.46
N PHE A 120 -11.67 11.41 16.31
CA PHE A 120 -11.40 10.01 15.98
C PHE A 120 -12.59 9.14 16.36
N SER A 121 -13.35 8.68 15.36
CA SER A 121 -14.33 7.61 15.57
C SER A 121 -13.65 6.30 15.96
N VAL A 122 -14.40 5.41 16.62
CA VAL A 122 -13.89 4.07 16.96
C VAL A 122 -13.47 3.30 15.70
N ASP A 123 -14.24 3.44 14.62
CA ASP A 123 -13.93 2.85 13.31
C ASP A 123 -12.56 3.26 12.77
N ILE A 124 -12.27 4.57 12.71
CA ILE A 124 -10.96 5.03 12.21
C ILE A 124 -9.83 4.60 13.13
N MET A 125 -10.03 4.58 14.45
CA MET A 125 -9.01 4.12 15.41
C MET A 125 -8.67 2.64 15.22
N ILE A 126 -9.66 1.78 15.00
CA ILE A 126 -9.44 0.35 14.72
C ILE A 126 -8.69 0.19 13.39
N GLY A 127 -9.16 0.87 12.35
CA GLY A 127 -8.53 0.84 11.02
C GLY A 127 -7.06 1.27 11.09
N MET A 128 -6.79 2.41 11.70
CA MET A 128 -5.43 2.95 11.86
C MET A 128 -4.52 2.00 12.64
N THR A 129 -5.03 1.40 13.73
CA THR A 129 -4.26 0.47 14.56
C THR A 129 -3.81 -0.74 13.75
N PHE A 130 -4.73 -1.38 13.02
CA PHE A 130 -4.39 -2.51 12.16
C PHE A 130 -3.45 -2.10 11.03
N GLY A 131 -3.68 -0.94 10.39
CA GLY A 131 -2.77 -0.40 9.38
C GLY A 131 -1.34 -0.22 9.91
N ILE A 132 -1.16 0.33 11.12
CA ILE A 132 0.16 0.52 11.74
C ILE A 132 0.83 -0.82 12.06
N ILE A 133 0.09 -1.78 12.62
CA ILE A 133 0.61 -3.13 12.88
C ILE A 133 1.06 -3.80 11.59
N MET A 134 0.23 -3.71 10.54
CA MET A 134 0.54 -4.27 9.23
C MET A 134 1.77 -3.61 8.61
N TRP A 135 1.90 -2.29 8.71
CA TRP A 135 3.07 -1.55 8.26
C TRP A 135 4.33 -2.01 9.01
N ALA A 136 4.25 -2.17 10.33
CA ALA A 136 5.35 -2.66 11.15
C ALA A 136 5.78 -4.08 10.72
N ASN A 137 4.81 -4.96 10.42
CA ASN A 137 5.09 -6.27 9.83
C ASN A 137 5.83 -6.14 8.48
N VAL A 138 5.45 -5.19 7.61
CA VAL A 138 6.15 -4.95 6.34
C VAL A 138 7.60 -4.53 6.59
N THR A 139 7.80 -3.53 7.44
CA THR A 139 9.11 -2.88 7.66
C THR A 139 10.08 -3.80 8.40
N PHE A 140 9.62 -4.44 9.48
CA PHE A 140 10.52 -5.11 10.43
C PHE A 140 10.53 -6.64 10.26
N ILE A 141 9.54 -7.23 9.60
CA ILE A 141 9.46 -8.70 9.42
C ILE A 141 9.55 -9.08 7.95
N ILE A 142 8.63 -8.62 7.11
CA ILE A 142 8.56 -9.05 5.71
C ILE A 142 9.81 -8.59 4.97
N TRP A 143 10.16 -7.30 5.01
CA TRP A 143 11.25 -6.77 4.21
C TRP A 143 12.63 -7.38 4.54
N PRO A 144 13.08 -7.45 5.81
CA PRO A 144 14.38 -8.05 6.14
C PRO A 144 14.49 -9.53 5.73
N ASN A 145 13.39 -10.29 5.85
CA ASN A 145 13.37 -11.68 5.42
C ASN A 145 13.32 -11.80 3.89
N GLN A 146 12.57 -10.94 3.20
CA GLN A 146 12.53 -10.91 1.74
C GLN A 146 13.90 -10.56 1.13
N GLN A 147 14.68 -9.67 1.76
CA GLN A 147 16.05 -9.38 1.32
C GLN A 147 16.93 -10.63 1.26
N LYS A 148 16.80 -11.54 2.23
CA LYS A 148 17.50 -12.84 2.20
C LYS A 148 16.95 -13.75 1.11
N VAL A 149 15.63 -13.88 1.01
CA VAL A 149 14.95 -14.74 0.02
C VAL A 149 15.34 -14.38 -1.41
N ILE A 150 15.35 -13.08 -1.73
CA ILE A 150 15.70 -12.60 -3.06
C ILE A 150 17.22 -12.47 -3.27
N GLY A 151 18.04 -12.77 -2.26
CA GLY A 151 19.50 -12.76 -2.37
C GLY A 151 20.13 -11.36 -2.38
N MET A 152 19.47 -10.34 -1.82
CA MET A 152 20.11 -9.04 -1.53
C MET A 152 21.03 -9.10 -0.32
N VAL A 153 20.81 -10.08 0.56
CA VAL A 153 21.65 -10.38 1.72
C VAL A 153 22.09 -11.83 1.59
N GLU A 154 23.39 -12.08 1.77
CA GLU A 154 23.93 -13.44 1.78
C GLU A 154 23.30 -14.26 2.91
N ALA A 155 22.89 -15.48 2.58
CA ALA A 155 22.23 -16.41 3.48
C ALA A 155 22.35 -17.83 2.91
N THR A 156 22.46 -18.83 3.79
CA THR A 156 22.47 -20.24 3.39
C THR A 156 21.11 -20.67 2.81
N ALA A 157 21.05 -21.86 2.22
CA ALA A 157 19.79 -22.41 1.70
C ALA A 157 18.74 -22.57 2.81
N GLU A 158 19.16 -23.05 3.98
CA GLU A 158 18.32 -23.23 5.17
C GLU A 158 17.80 -21.89 5.68
N GLU A 159 18.66 -20.87 5.76
CA GLU A 159 18.28 -19.52 6.19
C GLU A 159 17.29 -18.87 5.23
N LYS A 160 17.49 -19.03 3.91
CA LYS A 160 16.55 -18.53 2.89
C LYS A 160 15.18 -19.19 3.02
N ALA A 161 15.14 -20.51 3.25
CA ALA A 161 13.88 -21.23 3.46
C ALA A 161 13.15 -20.75 4.73
N ALA A 162 13.88 -20.59 5.84
CA ALA A 162 13.33 -20.07 7.09
C ALA A 162 12.82 -18.63 6.96
N ALA A 163 13.59 -17.76 6.28
CA ALA A 163 13.20 -16.39 6.00
C ALA A 163 11.94 -16.32 5.12
N GLY A 164 11.86 -17.15 4.08
CA GLY A 164 10.67 -17.26 3.23
C GLY A 164 9.42 -17.64 4.01
N LYS A 165 9.52 -18.64 4.90
CA LYS A 165 8.42 -19.03 5.79
C LYS A 165 8.00 -17.90 6.71
N LYS A 166 8.95 -17.19 7.33
CA LYS A 166 8.66 -16.06 8.23
C LYS A 166 8.00 -14.89 7.49
N ALA A 167 8.49 -14.54 6.31
CA ALA A 167 7.89 -13.50 5.46
C ALA A 167 6.48 -13.88 5.03
N LEU A 168 6.23 -15.15 4.67
CA LEU A 168 4.91 -15.63 4.28
C LEU A 168 3.91 -15.58 5.43
N LEU A 169 4.30 -16.02 6.63
CA LEU A 169 3.42 -15.96 7.81
C LEU A 169 3.03 -14.51 8.14
N ALA A 170 4.00 -13.59 8.12
CA ALA A 170 3.71 -12.17 8.33
C ALA A 170 2.81 -11.58 7.24
N SER A 171 3.01 -11.97 5.98
CA SER A 171 2.15 -11.56 4.85
C SER A 171 0.71 -12.06 5.01
N ARG A 172 0.51 -13.30 5.50
CA ARG A 172 -0.82 -13.85 5.79
C ARG A 172 -1.47 -13.17 6.99
N THR A 173 -0.71 -12.83 8.03
CA THR A 173 -1.22 -12.00 9.13
C THR A 173 -1.68 -10.64 8.62
N ASN A 174 -0.92 -9.99 7.74
CA ASN A 174 -1.36 -8.75 7.12
C ASN A 174 -2.63 -8.94 6.28
N THR A 175 -2.74 -10.06 5.55
CA THR A 175 -3.95 -10.36 4.77
C THR A 175 -5.17 -10.51 5.68
N LEU A 176 -5.03 -11.25 6.79
CA LEU A 176 -6.08 -11.40 7.80
C LEU A 176 -6.51 -10.05 8.37
N LEU A 177 -5.55 -9.23 8.82
CA LEU A 177 -5.82 -7.92 9.43
C LEU A 177 -6.37 -6.91 8.42
N SER A 178 -5.99 -7.02 7.14
CA SER A 178 -6.45 -6.09 6.10
C SER A 178 -7.96 -6.12 5.91
N ILE A 179 -8.61 -7.26 6.16
CA ILE A 179 -10.05 -7.44 5.95
C ILE A 179 -10.87 -6.54 6.90
N PRO A 180 -10.78 -6.68 8.23
CA PRO A 180 -11.48 -5.78 9.14
C PRO A 180 -10.93 -4.35 9.08
N MET A 181 -9.64 -4.17 8.80
CA MET A 181 -9.05 -2.83 8.63
C MET A 181 -9.72 -2.06 7.49
N LEU A 182 -9.88 -2.68 6.32
CA LEU A 182 -10.54 -2.03 5.18
C LEU A 182 -12.00 -1.71 5.48
N LEU A 183 -12.72 -2.63 6.14
CA LEU A 183 -14.10 -2.39 6.56
C LEU A 183 -14.19 -1.14 7.43
N THR A 184 -13.40 -1.05 8.50
CA THR A 184 -13.48 0.07 9.44
C THR A 184 -12.95 1.38 8.85
N MET A 185 -11.97 1.32 7.95
CA MET A 185 -11.55 2.51 7.19
C MET A 185 -12.69 3.06 6.32
N VAL A 186 -13.45 2.19 5.65
CA VAL A 186 -14.60 2.59 4.82
C VAL A 186 -15.74 3.11 5.69
N THR A 187 -16.10 2.40 6.76
CA THR A 187 -17.23 2.81 7.60
C THR A 187 -16.93 4.12 8.32
N SER A 188 -15.68 4.45 8.64
CA SER A 188 -15.35 5.75 9.23
C SER A 188 -15.78 6.98 8.42
N ALA A 189 -16.02 6.84 7.12
CA ALA A 189 -16.39 7.94 6.22
C ALA A 189 -17.72 7.73 5.47
N HIS A 190 -18.21 6.49 5.37
CA HIS A 190 -19.39 6.14 4.55
C HIS A 190 -20.47 5.37 5.33
N GLY A 191 -20.31 5.25 6.64
CA GLY A 191 -21.24 4.63 7.57
C GLY A 191 -20.86 5.00 9.00
N SER A 192 -21.36 4.28 9.99
CA SER A 192 -20.76 4.23 11.33
C SER A 192 -21.13 2.88 11.90
N LEU A 193 -20.16 2.02 12.18
CA LEU A 193 -20.44 0.77 12.89
C LEU A 193 -20.57 1.00 14.39
N PHE A 194 -19.84 2.01 14.89
CA PHE A 194 -19.79 2.44 16.28
C PHE A 194 -19.99 3.95 16.37
#